data_AF-A0A7G8DKM5-F1
#
_entry.id   AF-A0A7G8DKM5-F1
#
_cell.length_a   1.000
_cell.length_b   1.000
_cell.length_c   1.000
_cell.angle_alpha   90.00
_cell.angle_beta   90.00
_cell.angle_gamma   90.00
#
_symmetry.space_group_name_H-M   'P 1'
#
loop_
_entity.id
_entity.type
_entity.pdbx_description
1 polymer ?
#
loop_
_entity_poly.entity_id
_entity_poly.type
_entity_poly.pdbx_seq_one_letter_code
_entity_poly.pdbx_strand_id
1 'polypeptide(L)'
;MSLAPLEAQKRAQMFTQAEALAVTFAGKAEAEQSLPDIPSGCSVTDPIDSVYKINCNAGDGRFQSMASRSFRIAPEINDGGSGGRSFLFEPPTKYSGHQCPQNDRWGVYGTNTRTSACKPQDLWSKEKYLASDPSSWLYDANNHNGWGSHPNY
;
A
#
# COMPACT_ATOMS: atom_id res chain seq x y z
N MET A 1 36.41 -38.57 10.30
CA MET A 1 36.05 -37.34 9.54
C MET A 1 34.72 -36.85 10.07
N SER A 2 34.62 -35.59 10.50
CA SER A 2 33.32 -35.03 10.91
C SER A 2 32.50 -34.73 9.66
N LEU A 3 31.20 -35.07 9.69
CA LEU A 3 30.26 -34.73 8.62
C LEU A 3 29.69 -33.32 8.78
N ALA A 4 29.98 -32.67 9.92
CA ALA A 4 29.54 -31.32 10.25
C ALA A 4 29.79 -30.27 9.14
N PRO A 5 30.98 -30.17 8.51
CA PRO A 5 31.19 -29.18 7.45
C PRO A 5 30.35 -29.45 6.20
N LEU A 6 30.12 -30.72 5.83
CA LEU A 6 29.27 -31.10 4.70
C LEU A 6 27.79 -30.80 4.99
N GLU A 7 27.33 -31.05 6.22
CA GLU A 7 25.96 -30.73 6.62
C GLU A 7 25.71 -29.21 6.65
N ALA A 8 26.66 -28.43 7.14
CA ALA A 8 26.60 -26.97 7.13
C ALA A 8 26.58 -26.41 5.70
N GLN A 9 27.42 -26.95 4.82
CA GLN A 9 27.43 -26.56 3.40
C GLN A 9 26.09 -26.85 2.72
N LYS A 10 25.46 -28.00 3.03
CA LYS A 10 24.16 -28.34 2.46
C LYS A 10 23.04 -27.41 2.95
N ARG A 11 23.05 -27.03 4.23
CA ARG A 11 22.09 -26.04 4.78
C ARG A 11 22.29 -24.66 4.16
N ALA A 12 23.53 -24.22 4.01
CA ALA A 12 23.82 -22.95 3.35
C ALA A 12 23.28 -22.93 1.91
N GLN A 13 23.46 -24.03 1.17
CA GLN A 13 22.89 -24.16 -0.18
C GLN A 13 21.36 -24.05 -0.20
N MET A 14 20.67 -24.68 0.76
CA MET A 14 19.21 -24.61 0.86
C MET A 14 18.75 -23.22 1.27
N PHE A 15 19.45 -22.54 2.18
CA PHE A 15 19.16 -21.17 2.53
C PHE A 15 19.29 -20.23 1.32
N THR A 16 20.37 -20.35 0.53
CA THR A 16 20.55 -19.56 -0.69
C THR A 16 19.42 -19.79 -1.70
N GLN A 17 18.92 -21.03 -1.82
CA GLN A 17 17.77 -21.31 -2.68
C GLN A 17 16.49 -20.64 -2.17
N ALA A 18 16.19 -20.75 -0.88
CA ALA A 18 15.03 -20.11 -0.27
C ALA A 18 15.09 -18.58 -0.39
N GLU A 19 16.27 -17.99 -0.16
CA GLU A 19 16.48 -16.54 -0.28
C GLU A 19 16.33 -16.07 -1.74
N ALA A 20 16.90 -16.79 -2.70
CA ALA A 20 16.74 -16.46 -4.11
C ALA A 20 15.26 -16.44 -4.54
N LEU A 21 14.46 -17.40 -4.06
CA LEU A 21 13.01 -17.43 -4.32
C LEU A 21 12.30 -16.24 -3.65
N ALA A 22 12.59 -15.97 -2.37
CA ALA A 22 11.99 -14.85 -1.65
C ALA A 22 12.33 -13.49 -2.28
N VAL A 23 13.57 -13.29 -2.72
CA VAL A 23 14.03 -12.06 -3.37
C VAL A 23 13.43 -11.88 -4.75
N THR A 24 13.43 -12.93 -5.57
CA THR A 24 12.86 -12.85 -6.92
C THR A 24 11.34 -12.62 -6.87
N PHE A 25 10.63 -13.27 -5.96
CA PHE A 25 9.21 -13.02 -5.73
C PHE A 25 8.96 -11.59 -5.27
N ALA A 26 9.66 -11.13 -4.23
CA ALA A 26 9.53 -9.76 -3.72
C ALA A 26 9.81 -8.72 -4.82
N GLY A 27 10.90 -8.87 -5.56
CA GLY A 27 11.25 -7.96 -6.65
C GLY A 27 10.23 -7.98 -7.79
N LYS A 28 9.66 -9.14 -8.12
CA LYS A 28 8.59 -9.25 -9.11
C LYS A 28 7.31 -8.57 -8.63
N ALA A 29 6.90 -8.81 -7.39
CA ALA A 29 5.73 -8.17 -6.80
C ALA A 29 5.86 -6.64 -6.73
N GLU A 30 7.06 -6.14 -6.38
CA GLU A 30 7.36 -4.70 -6.39
C GLU A 30 7.39 -4.11 -7.80
N ALA A 31 7.86 -4.87 -8.79
CA ALA A 31 7.88 -4.40 -10.18
C ALA A 31 6.48 -4.39 -10.82
N GLU A 32 5.68 -5.42 -10.58
CA GLU A 32 4.34 -5.60 -11.17
C GLU A 32 3.24 -4.89 -10.38
N GLN A 33 3.55 -4.38 -9.19
CA GLN A 33 2.59 -3.73 -8.29
C GLN A 33 1.34 -4.61 -8.02
N SER A 34 1.54 -5.93 -8.01
CA SER A 34 0.51 -6.94 -7.76
C SER A 34 1.17 -8.20 -7.19
N LEU A 35 0.37 -9.11 -6.61
CA LEU A 35 0.88 -10.38 -6.10
C LEU A 35 1.03 -11.37 -7.26
N PRO A 36 2.25 -11.78 -7.64
CA PRO A 36 2.46 -12.81 -8.64
C PRO A 36 2.15 -14.20 -8.06
N ASP A 37 2.13 -15.21 -8.92
CA ASP A 37 1.94 -16.59 -8.50
C ASP A 37 2.98 -17.01 -7.44
N ILE A 38 2.49 -17.53 -6.32
CA ILE A 38 3.33 -17.93 -5.20
C ILE A 38 4.08 -19.22 -5.58
N PRO A 39 5.43 -19.20 -5.60
CA PRO A 39 6.21 -20.38 -5.94
C PRO A 39 6.06 -21.49 -4.90
N SER A 40 6.20 -22.74 -5.34
CA SER A 40 6.07 -23.92 -4.48
C SER A 40 7.02 -23.86 -3.28
N GLY A 41 6.51 -24.15 -2.09
CA GLY A 41 7.31 -24.09 -0.86
C GLY A 41 7.42 -22.70 -0.24
N CYS A 42 6.74 -21.69 -0.82
CA CYS A 42 6.61 -20.38 -0.24
C CYS A 42 5.18 -20.05 0.19
N SER A 43 5.04 -19.09 1.11
CA SER A 43 3.76 -18.57 1.60
C SER A 43 3.86 -17.06 1.82
N VAL A 44 2.84 -16.32 1.40
CA VAL A 44 2.73 -14.87 1.64
C VAL A 44 1.80 -14.66 2.83
N THR A 45 2.19 -13.77 3.73
CA THR A 45 1.34 -13.29 4.82
C THR A 45 0.61 -12.02 4.39
N ASP A 46 -0.63 -11.87 4.86
CA ASP A 46 -1.40 -10.63 4.70
C ASP A 46 -0.60 -9.42 5.21
N PRO A 47 -0.75 -8.26 4.54
CA PRO A 47 0.08 -7.11 4.84
C PRO A 47 -0.29 -6.52 6.19
N ILE A 48 0.73 -6.25 7.00
CA ILE A 48 0.61 -5.42 8.21
C ILE A 48 1.27 -4.08 7.85
N ASP A 49 0.57 -2.96 8.05
CA ASP A 49 1.04 -1.61 7.68
C ASP A 49 1.54 -1.50 6.23
N SER A 50 0.79 -2.10 5.28
CA SER A 50 1.11 -2.11 3.84
C SER A 50 2.42 -2.82 3.48
N VAL A 51 2.94 -3.69 4.36
CA VAL A 51 4.14 -4.49 4.11
C VAL A 51 3.76 -5.97 4.06
N TYR A 52 3.94 -6.58 2.90
CA TYR A 52 3.79 -8.01 2.72
C TYR A 52 5.06 -8.74 3.15
N LYS A 53 4.90 -10.00 3.55
CA LYS A 53 6.01 -10.88 3.89
C LYS A 53 5.88 -12.20 3.14
N ILE A 54 6.92 -12.55 2.37
CA ILE A 54 7.06 -13.87 1.76
C ILE A 54 7.98 -14.72 2.64
N ASN A 55 7.55 -15.94 2.96
CA ASN A 55 8.35 -16.95 3.65
C ASN A 55 8.55 -18.13 2.70
N CYS A 56 9.80 -18.44 2.36
CA CYS A 56 10.17 -19.54 1.48
C CYS A 56 10.96 -20.59 2.24
N ASN A 57 10.59 -21.86 2.06
CA ASN A 57 11.30 -23.00 2.61
C ASN A 57 11.97 -23.79 1.48
N ALA A 58 13.22 -24.19 1.69
CA ALA A 58 13.95 -25.05 0.77
C ALA A 58 14.66 -26.18 1.51
N GLY A 59 14.75 -27.33 0.85
CA GLY A 59 15.33 -28.55 1.39
C GLY A 59 14.38 -29.37 2.24
N ASP A 60 14.81 -30.59 2.55
CA ASP A 60 14.01 -31.59 3.27
C ASP A 60 14.70 -32.07 4.56
N GLY A 61 13.87 -32.47 5.54
CA GLY A 61 14.33 -33.04 6.79
C GLY A 61 15.32 -32.15 7.54
N ARG A 62 16.49 -32.68 7.90
CA ARG A 62 17.51 -31.98 8.70
C ARG A 62 18.22 -30.83 7.97
N PHE A 63 18.00 -30.67 6.66
CA PHE A 63 18.61 -29.64 5.82
C PHE A 63 17.65 -28.53 5.41
N GLN A 64 16.40 -28.59 5.90
CA GLN A 64 15.42 -27.55 5.64
C GLN A 64 15.92 -26.20 6.16
N SER A 65 15.79 -25.18 5.33
CA SER A 65 16.14 -23.80 5.63
C SER A 65 15.03 -22.88 5.18
N MET A 66 14.74 -21.85 5.98
CA MET A 66 13.71 -20.86 5.70
C MET A 66 14.37 -19.50 5.45
N ALA A 67 13.88 -18.78 4.45
CA ALA A 67 14.19 -17.38 4.23
C ALA A 67 12.91 -16.56 4.16
N SER A 68 12.93 -15.37 4.76
CA SER A 68 11.81 -14.44 4.74
C SER A 68 12.25 -13.11 4.13
N ARG A 69 11.39 -12.51 3.32
CA ARG A 69 11.61 -11.15 2.82
C ARG A 69 10.34 -10.33 2.90
N SER A 70 10.50 -9.07 3.26
CA SER A 70 9.43 -8.08 3.24
C SER A 70 9.47 -7.31 1.93
N PHE A 71 8.30 -6.95 1.42
CA PHE A 71 8.15 -6.17 0.20
C PHE A 71 6.89 -5.30 0.26
N ARG A 72 6.84 -4.27 -0.59
CA ARG A 72 5.68 -3.37 -0.67
C ARG A 72 5.08 -3.41 -2.06
N ILE A 73 3.79 -3.68 -2.12
CA ILE A 73 3.00 -3.41 -3.32
C ILE A 73 2.34 -2.05 -3.06
N ALA A 74 2.54 -1.08 -3.96
CA ALA A 74 1.81 0.17 -3.89
C ALA A 74 0.31 -0.17 -3.95
N PRO A 75 -0.54 0.51 -3.15
CA PRO A 75 -1.97 0.35 -3.30
C PRO A 75 -2.31 0.58 -4.77
N GLU A 76 -3.13 -0.29 -5.37
CA GLU A 76 -3.59 -0.11 -6.75
C GLU A 76 -3.97 1.36 -6.92
N ILE A 77 -3.22 2.07 -7.77
CA ILE A 77 -3.70 3.35 -8.24
C ILE A 77 -4.84 2.96 -9.16
N ASN A 78 -6.04 2.92 -8.59
CA ASN A 78 -7.27 2.92 -9.35
C ASN A 78 -7.30 4.24 -10.11
N ASP A 79 -6.62 4.26 -11.25
CA ASP A 79 -6.79 5.27 -12.27
C ASP A 79 -8.24 5.15 -12.78
N GLY A 80 -9.14 5.87 -12.12
CA GLY A 80 -10.46 6.21 -12.66
C GLY A 80 -11.49 5.09 -12.81
N GLY A 81 -11.29 3.91 -12.20
CA GLY A 81 -12.29 2.84 -12.20
C GLY A 81 -13.13 2.85 -10.92
N SER A 82 -14.45 3.07 -11.06
CA SER A 82 -15.46 3.08 -9.99
C SER A 82 -15.40 1.83 -9.07
N GLY A 83 -14.57 1.91 -8.02
CA GLY A 83 -14.41 0.90 -6.99
C GLY A 83 -14.52 1.50 -5.59
N GLY A 84 -15.75 1.76 -5.14
CA GLY A 84 -16.15 1.35 -3.79
C GLY A 84 -16.41 2.39 -2.70
N ARG A 85 -16.27 3.70 -2.92
CA ARG A 85 -16.81 4.71 -1.98
C ARG A 85 -17.85 5.58 -2.67
N SER A 86 -19.11 5.44 -2.23
CA SER A 86 -20.17 6.37 -2.60
C SER A 86 -20.07 7.58 -1.69
N PHE A 87 -19.73 8.73 -2.26
CA PHE A 87 -19.74 9.98 -1.53
C PHE A 87 -21.10 10.67 -1.63
N LEU A 88 -21.43 11.47 -0.62
CA LEU A 88 -22.69 12.21 -0.58
C LEU A 88 -22.71 13.37 -1.59
N PHE A 89 -21.54 13.87 -2.00
CA PHE A 89 -21.40 15.00 -2.90
C PHE A 89 -20.35 14.73 -3.97
N GLU A 90 -20.49 15.41 -5.11
CA GLU A 90 -19.44 15.48 -6.12
C GLU A 90 -18.32 16.42 -5.68
N PRO A 91 -17.05 16.12 -6.01
CA PRO A 91 -15.94 17.00 -5.68
C PRO A 91 -16.05 18.33 -6.43
N PRO A 92 -15.68 19.45 -5.80
CA PRO A 92 -15.71 20.75 -6.46
C PRO A 92 -14.67 20.81 -7.59
N THR A 93 -15.02 21.47 -8.69
CA THR A 93 -14.12 21.61 -9.85
C THR A 93 -12.88 22.45 -9.54
N LYS A 94 -12.99 23.38 -8.60
CA LYS A 94 -11.90 24.27 -8.15
C LYS A 94 -12.08 24.66 -6.69
N TYR A 95 -10.97 24.73 -5.98
CA TYR A 95 -10.88 25.33 -4.64
C TYR A 95 -10.40 26.78 -4.74
N SER A 96 -11.01 27.64 -3.93
CA SER A 96 -10.52 28.98 -3.63
C SER A 96 -9.32 28.92 -2.69
N GLY A 97 -8.62 30.06 -2.54
CA GLY A 97 -7.55 30.22 -1.54
C GLY A 97 -8.06 30.39 -0.10
N HIS A 98 -9.36 30.22 0.15
CA HIS A 98 -9.96 30.38 1.48
C HIS A 98 -10.26 29.03 2.11
N GLN A 99 -9.94 28.91 3.40
CA GLN A 99 -10.26 27.72 4.17
C GLN A 99 -11.77 27.67 4.48
N CYS A 100 -12.33 26.46 4.45
CA CYS A 100 -13.71 26.24 4.85
C CYS A 100 -13.96 26.55 6.33
N PRO A 101 -15.14 27.11 6.68
CA PRO A 101 -15.48 27.42 8.06
C PRO A 101 -15.76 26.14 8.86
N GLN A 102 -15.64 26.21 10.18
CA GLN A 102 -15.78 25.02 11.05
C GLN A 102 -17.16 24.36 11.00
N ASN A 103 -18.21 25.13 10.71
CA ASN A 103 -19.58 24.63 10.57
C ASN A 103 -19.85 23.97 9.20
N ASP A 104 -19.01 24.21 8.20
CA ASP A 104 -19.07 23.58 6.87
C ASP A 104 -17.66 23.20 6.42
N ARG A 105 -17.03 22.25 7.12
CA ARG A 105 -15.62 21.86 6.93
C ARG A 105 -15.29 21.40 5.51
N TRP A 106 -16.29 20.95 4.77
CA TRP A 106 -16.16 20.42 3.41
C TRP A 106 -16.65 21.39 2.33
N GLY A 107 -17.28 22.50 2.73
CA GLY A 107 -17.75 23.54 1.82
C GLY A 107 -18.96 23.13 0.98
N VAL A 108 -19.73 22.15 1.42
CA VAL A 108 -20.83 21.54 0.65
C VAL A 108 -22.20 22.15 0.96
N TYR A 109 -22.35 22.84 2.09
CA TYR A 109 -23.65 23.33 2.57
C TYR A 109 -23.84 24.85 2.42
N GLY A 110 -22.79 25.65 2.27
CA GLY A 110 -22.92 27.12 2.21
C GLY A 110 -22.04 27.85 1.20
N THR A 111 -20.91 27.28 0.77
CA THR A 111 -19.87 27.97 -0.01
C THR A 111 -19.58 27.35 -1.38
N ASN A 112 -20.47 26.49 -1.88
CA ASN A 112 -20.33 25.89 -3.20
C ASN A 112 -20.99 26.78 -4.28
N THR A 113 -20.40 27.95 -4.57
CA THR A 113 -20.54 28.44 -5.94
C THR A 113 -19.69 27.49 -6.78
N ARG A 114 -20.31 26.79 -7.75
CA ARG A 114 -19.72 25.72 -8.57
C ARG A 114 -18.37 26.05 -9.25
N THR A 115 -17.90 27.28 -9.11
CA THR A 115 -16.68 27.84 -9.69
C THR A 115 -15.54 28.05 -8.68
N SER A 116 -15.78 28.08 -7.35
CA SER A 116 -14.74 28.33 -6.33
C SER A 116 -15.17 27.91 -4.92
N ALA A 117 -15.14 26.61 -4.61
CA ALA A 117 -15.43 26.12 -3.25
C ALA A 117 -14.36 26.56 -2.24
N CYS A 118 -14.70 26.68 -0.96
CA CYS A 118 -13.67 26.79 0.07
C CYS A 118 -12.83 25.50 0.12
N LYS A 119 -11.57 25.60 0.54
CA LYS A 119 -10.68 24.45 0.71
C LYS A 119 -10.89 23.81 2.08
N PRO A 120 -11.22 22.51 2.19
CA PRO A 120 -11.32 21.83 3.47
C PRO A 120 -10.05 21.97 4.29
N GLN A 121 -10.20 22.00 5.60
CA GLN A 121 -9.05 22.08 6.51
C GLN A 121 -8.10 20.90 6.32
N ASP A 122 -8.67 19.73 6.03
CA ASP A 122 -7.97 18.47 5.84
C ASP A 122 -7.18 18.45 4.51
N LEU A 123 -7.60 19.23 3.51
CA LEU A 123 -6.90 19.36 2.23
C LEU A 123 -5.94 20.57 2.18
N TRP A 124 -5.72 21.26 3.31
CA TRP A 124 -4.94 22.50 3.32
C TRP A 124 -3.46 22.28 2.98
N SER A 125 -2.86 21.21 3.51
CA SER A 125 -1.48 20.81 3.26
C SER A 125 -1.38 19.29 3.09
N LYS A 126 -0.25 18.82 2.55
CA LYS A 126 0.00 17.39 2.36
C LYS A 126 -0.05 16.62 3.68
N GLU A 127 0.48 17.21 4.75
CA GLU A 127 0.50 16.60 6.08
C GLU A 127 -0.91 16.42 6.65
N LYS A 128 -1.77 17.44 6.47
CA LYS A 128 -3.18 17.34 6.90
C LYS A 128 -3.97 16.34 6.08
N TYR A 129 -3.69 16.27 4.78
CA TYR A 129 -4.29 15.28 3.91
C TYR A 129 -3.94 13.88 4.40
N LEU A 130 -2.65 13.58 4.60
CA LEU A 130 -2.18 12.27 5.10
C LEU A 130 -2.65 11.93 6.52
N ALA A 131 -2.96 12.94 7.34
CA ALA A 131 -3.50 12.76 8.69
C ALA A 131 -5.04 12.67 8.72
N SER A 132 -5.71 12.92 7.58
CA SER A 132 -7.16 12.90 7.51
C SER A 132 -7.72 11.48 7.48
N ASP A 133 -8.98 11.33 7.86
CA ASP A 133 -9.68 10.05 7.80
C ASP A 133 -10.58 10.03 6.55
N PRO A 134 -10.27 9.20 5.53
CA PRO A 134 -11.09 9.10 4.32
C PRO A 134 -12.53 8.66 4.56
N SER A 135 -12.84 8.00 5.68
CA SER A 135 -14.22 7.63 6.05
C SER A 135 -15.09 8.84 6.39
N SER A 136 -14.47 9.97 6.77
CA SER A 136 -15.14 11.22 7.11
C SER A 136 -15.32 12.18 5.92
N TRP A 137 -14.83 11.80 4.74
CA TRP A 137 -14.87 12.63 3.55
C TRP A 137 -16.28 12.67 2.95
N LEU A 138 -16.72 13.86 2.54
CA LEU A 138 -18.05 14.07 1.94
C LEU A 138 -18.06 13.96 0.40
N TYR A 139 -16.89 14.03 -0.23
CA TYR A 139 -16.63 13.80 -1.65
C TYR A 139 -15.25 13.15 -1.83
N ASP A 140 -14.98 12.62 -3.02
CA ASP A 140 -13.67 12.06 -3.34
C ASP A 140 -12.60 13.17 -3.33
N ALA A 141 -11.76 13.15 -2.29
CA ALA A 141 -10.62 14.04 -2.15
C ALA A 141 -9.29 13.31 -2.37
N ASN A 142 -9.34 12.06 -2.87
CA ASN A 142 -8.15 11.27 -3.11
C ASN A 142 -7.27 11.93 -4.17
N ASN A 143 -5.96 11.80 -3.98
CA ASN A 143 -4.95 12.43 -4.83
C ASN A 143 -5.14 13.94 -5.02
N HIS A 144 -5.69 14.62 -4.00
CA HIS A 144 -5.81 16.07 -4.02
C HIS A 144 -4.44 16.71 -4.31
N ASN A 145 -4.40 17.63 -5.26
CA ASN A 145 -3.20 18.40 -5.63
C ASN A 145 -1.98 17.54 -6.05
N GLY A 146 -2.22 16.31 -6.54
CA GLY A 146 -1.16 15.41 -7.01
C GLY A 146 -0.31 14.80 -5.90
N TRP A 147 -0.83 14.74 -4.67
CA TRP A 147 -0.09 14.21 -3.51
C TRP A 147 -0.01 12.68 -3.45
N GLY A 148 -0.64 11.98 -4.40
CA GLY A 148 -0.79 10.53 -4.42
C GLY A 148 -2.02 10.07 -3.63
N SER A 149 -2.35 8.79 -3.79
CA SER A 149 -3.47 8.19 -3.05
C SER A 149 -3.25 8.26 -1.54
N HIS A 150 -4.32 8.53 -0.80
CA HIS A 150 -4.26 8.57 0.65
C HIS A 150 -4.01 7.14 1.18
N PRO A 151 -3.12 6.94 2.16
CA PRO A 151 -2.76 5.59 2.65
C PRO A 151 -3.95 4.78 3.18
N ASN A 152 -4.98 5.47 3.66
CA ASN A 152 -6.21 4.88 4.22
C ASN A 152 -7.43 5.01 3.28
N TYR A 153 -7.23 5.33 2.00
CA TYR A 153 -8.33 5.51 1.03
C TYR A 153 -9.00 4.18 0.71
#